data_AF-A0A7W0HZI1-F1
#
_entry.id   AF-A0A7W0HZI1-F1
#
_cell.length_a   1.000
_cell.length_b   1.000
_cell.length_c   1.000
_cell.angle_alpha   90.00
_cell.angle_beta   90.00
_cell.angle_gamma   90.00
#
_symmetry.space_group_name_H-M   'P 1'
#
loop_
_entity.id
_entity.type
_entity.pdbx_description
1 polymer ?
#
loop_
_entity_poly.entity_id
_entity_poly.type
_entity_poly.pdbx_seq_one_letter_code
_entity_poly.pdbx_strand_id
1 'polypeptide(L)' 'MTIFNVATAAELSSAIAGAAGGDRIVVADGNYGKLSIFNRSFDSTVTIVAANPGAGAHFDGLTITGSKNVSLVGLDLGR' A
#
# COMPACT_ATOMS: atom_id res chain seq x y z
N MET A 1 -8.74 10.78 7.80
CA MET A 1 -9.10 9.51 7.13
C MET A 1 -9.57 9.83 5.73
N THR A 2 -8.65 9.73 4.80
CA THR A 2 -8.85 9.82 3.35
C THR A 2 -8.75 8.42 2.77
N ILE A 3 -9.57 8.12 1.77
CA ILE A 3 -9.51 6.86 1.03
C ILE A 3 -8.87 7.16 -0.33
N PHE A 4 -7.69 6.57 -0.56
CA PHE A 4 -7.02 6.61 -1.85
C PHE A 4 -7.39 5.35 -2.63
N ASN A 5 -8.02 5.51 -3.79
CA ASN A 5 -8.27 4.40 -4.70
C ASN A 5 -7.19 4.44 -5.77
N VAL A 6 -6.38 3.40 -5.85
CA VAL A 6 -5.25 3.32 -6.78
C VAL A 6 -5.40 2.08 -7.66
N ALA A 7 -5.10 2.21 -8.95
CA ALA A 7 -5.15 1.11 -9.90
C ALA A 7 -3.79 0.83 -10.55
N THR A 8 -2.79 1.64 -10.24
CA THR A 8 -1.44 1.54 -10.79
C THR A 8 -0.36 1.71 -9.73
N ALA A 9 0.85 1.20 -10.01
CA ALA A 9 2.01 1.39 -9.14
C ALA A 9 2.39 2.87 -8.93
N ALA A 10 2.19 3.70 -9.97
CA ALA A 10 2.48 5.13 -9.88
C ALA A 10 1.51 5.84 -8.93
N GLU A 11 0.21 5.53 -9.03
CA GLU A 11 -0.82 6.05 -8.12
C GLU A 11 -0.61 5.54 -6.69
N LEU A 12 -0.23 4.28 -6.51
CA LEU A 12 0.10 3.73 -5.19
C LEU A 12 1.28 4.48 -4.55
N SER A 13 2.35 4.73 -5.30
CA SER A 13 3.49 5.50 -4.81
C SER A 13 3.09 6.93 -4.43
N SER A 14 2.26 7.58 -5.25
CA SER A 14 1.74 8.92 -4.96
C SER A 14 0.84 8.93 -3.73
N ALA A 15 -0.04 7.93 -3.59
CA ALA A 15 -0.93 7.78 -2.44
C ALA A 15 -0.15 7.54 -1.15
N ILE A 16 0.87 6.68 -1.16
CA ILE A 16 1.76 6.48 0.00
C ILE A 16 2.53 7.75 0.33
N ALA A 17 2.91 8.53 -0.69
CA ALA A 17 3.61 9.79 -0.49
C ALA A 17 2.74 10.86 0.19
N GLY A 18 1.45 10.91 -0.16
CA GLY A 18 0.47 11.85 0.38
C GLY A 18 -0.36 11.34 1.58
N ALA A 19 -0.27 10.05 1.93
CA ALA A 19 -1.01 9.47 3.03
C ALA A 19 -0.60 10.06 4.38
N ALA A 20 -1.58 10.27 5.25
CA ALA A 20 -1.40 10.63 6.64
C ALA A 20 -1.91 9.51 7.55
N GLY A 21 -1.53 9.56 8.83
CA GLY A 21 -1.96 8.54 9.79
C GLY A 21 -3.49 8.41 9.87
N GLY A 22 -3.99 7.19 9.77
CA GLY A 22 -5.43 6.89 9.74
C GLY A 22 -6.04 6.85 8.33
N ASP A 23 -5.24 7.00 7.27
CA ASP A 23 -5.71 6.88 5.89
C ASP A 23 -5.73 5.44 5.40
N ARG A 24 -6.53 5.22 4.35
CA ARG A 24 -6.71 3.91 3.72
C ARG A 24 -6.41 3.98 2.23
N ILE A 25 -5.51 3.12 1.77
CA ILE A 25 -5.13 3.00 0.37
C ILE A 25 -5.73 1.68 -0.14
N VAL A 26 -6.73 1.79 -0.99
CA VAL A 26 -7.41 0.67 -1.65
C VAL A 26 -6.73 0.44 -2.99
N VAL A 27 -6.12 -0.73 -3.11
CA VAL A 27 -5.31 -1.14 -4.24
C VAL A 27 -6.16 -2.04 -5.14
N ALA A 28 -6.53 -1.55 -6.32
CA ALA A 28 -7.30 -2.34 -7.28
C ALA A 28 -6.48 -3.50 -7.83
N ASP A 29 -7.15 -4.42 -8.50
CA ASP A 29 -6.52 -5.60 -9.06
C ASP A 29 -5.52 -5.21 -10.15
N GLY A 30 -4.32 -5.76 -10.10
CA GLY A 30 -3.22 -5.44 -11.00
C GLY A 30 -1.88 -5.89 -10.46
N ASN A 31 -0.85 -5.78 -11.31
CA ASN A 31 0.53 -5.99 -10.91
C ASN A 31 1.19 -4.65 -10.56
N TYR A 32 1.67 -4.54 -9.33
CA TYR A 32 2.31 -3.34 -8.78
C TYR A 32 3.84 -3.47 -8.71
N GLY A 33 4.39 -4.62 -9.07
CA GLY A 33 5.80 -4.91 -9.02
C GLY A 33 6.35 -4.84 -7.60
N LYS A 34 7.46 -4.12 -7.42
CA LYS A 34 8.12 -3.98 -6.11
C LYS A 34 7.65 -2.71 -5.41
N LEU A 35 7.07 -2.87 -4.23
CA LEU A 35 6.72 -1.77 -3.36
C LEU A 35 7.82 -1.53 -2.32
N SER A 36 8.26 -0.27 -2.21
CA SER A 36 9.27 0.12 -1.24
C SER A 36 8.81 1.32 -0.40
N ILE A 37 8.77 1.15 0.92
CA ILE A 37 8.37 2.17 1.88
C ILE A 37 9.55 2.44 2.81
N PHE A 38 10.14 3.63 2.69
CA PHE A 38 11.34 4.04 3.40
C PHE A 38 11.09 5.26 4.29
N ASN A 39 11.55 5.20 5.55
CA ASN A 39 11.53 6.31 6.51
C ASN A 39 10.15 6.99 6.67
N ARG A 40 9.06 6.22 6.57
CA ARG A 40 7.69 6.71 6.75
C ARG A 40 7.20 6.43 8.16
N SER A 41 7.21 7.45 9.01
CA SER A 41 6.61 7.38 10.34
C SER A 41 5.28 8.12 10.31
N PHE A 42 4.18 7.37 10.32
CA PHE A 42 2.84 7.96 10.44
C PHE A 42 2.43 8.07 11.91
N ASP A 43 1.74 9.15 12.28
CA ASP A 43 1.24 9.33 13.66
C ASP A 43 0.14 8.32 14.02
N SER A 44 -0.50 7.71 13.03
CA SER A 44 -1.55 6.70 13.16
C SER A 44 -1.46 5.70 12.01
N THR A 45 -2.11 4.53 12.16
CA THR A 45 -1.98 3.44 11.18
C THR A 45 -2.50 3.83 9.80
N VAL A 46 -1.65 3.73 8.78
CA VAL A 46 -2.04 3.76 7.37
C VAL A 46 -2.33 2.34 6.92
N THR A 47 -3.51 2.10 6.36
CA THR A 47 -3.92 0.77 5.89
C THR A 47 -3.87 0.68 4.38
N ILE A 48 -2.97 -0.13 3.85
CA ILE A 48 -2.92 -0.53 2.45
C ILE A 48 -3.68 -1.85 2.32
N VAL A 49 -4.75 -1.85 1.54
CA VAL A 49 -5.66 -3.00 1.41
C VAL A 49 -5.91 -3.32 -0.05
N ALA A 50 -5.93 -4.59 -0.41
CA ALA A 50 -6.41 -5.02 -1.72
C ALA A 50 -7.92 -4.75 -1.84
N ALA A 51 -8.36 -4.25 -3.00
CA ALA A 51 -9.77 -4.13 -3.32
C ALA A 51 -10.45 -5.52 -3.29
N ASN A 52 -9.79 -6.53 -3.87
CA ASN A 52 -10.19 -7.93 -3.80
C ASN A 52 -9.10 -8.79 -3.13
N PRO A 53 -9.29 -9.20 -1.86
CA PRO A 53 -8.33 -10.02 -1.15
C PRO A 53 -8.06 -11.35 -1.87
N GLY A 54 -6.79 -11.62 -2.20
CA GLY A 54 -6.33 -12.93 -2.70
C GLY A 54 -6.45 -13.19 -4.20
N ALA A 55 -6.89 -12.23 -5.02
CA ALA A 55 -6.99 -12.41 -6.48
C ALA A 55 -6.48 -11.23 -7.31
N GLY A 56 -6.14 -10.11 -6.67
CA GLY A 56 -6.09 -8.82 -7.35
C GLY A 56 -4.76 -8.10 -7.32
N ALA A 57 -4.33 -7.63 -6.16
CA ALA A 57 -3.17 -6.74 -6.03
C ALA A 57 -1.89 -7.55 -5.81
N HIS A 58 -1.20 -7.86 -6.90
CA HIS A 58 0.04 -8.63 -6.88
C HIS A 58 1.27 -7.74 -6.75
N PHE A 59 2.17 -8.13 -5.85
CA PHE A 59 3.45 -7.48 -5.60
C PHE A 59 4.59 -8.51 -5.71
N ASP A 60 5.49 -8.28 -6.67
CA ASP A 60 6.72 -9.06 -6.86
C ASP A 60 7.68 -8.95 -5.65
N GLY A 61 7.49 -7.94 -4.81
CA GLY A 61 8.27 -7.74 -3.59
C GLY A 61 7.82 -6.54 -2.77
N LEU A 62 8.05 -6.63 -1.47
CA LEU A 62 7.72 -5.59 -0.51
C LEU A 62 8.94 -5.31 0.38
N THR A 63 9.36 -4.06 0.44
CA THR A 63 10.44 -3.61 1.33
C THR A 63 9.92 -2.48 2.21
N ILE A 64 9.94 -2.69 3.53
CA ILE A 64 9.59 -1.65 4.51
C ILE A 64 10.80 -1.45 5.41
N THR A 65 11.34 -0.24 5.45
CA THR A 65 12.52 0.08 6.26
C THR A 65 12.35 1.43 6.93
N GLY A 66 12.69 1.52 8.21
CA GLY A 66 12.58 2.76 8.99
C GLY A 66 11.15 3.33 9.08
N SER A 67 10.13 2.51 8.84
CA SER A 67 8.73 2.96 8.78
C SER A 67 7.91 2.44 9.96
N LYS A 68 6.89 3.20 10.37
CA LYS A 68 6.02 2.90 11.52
C LYS A 68 4.57 3.11 11.17
N ASN A 69 3.68 2.35 11.83
CA ASN A 69 2.23 2.45 11.67
C ASN A 69 1.75 2.20 10.23
N VAL A 70 2.25 1.12 9.61
CA VAL A 70 1.82 0.66 8.29
C VAL A 70 1.13 -0.70 8.45
N SER A 71 -0.06 -0.83 7.90
CA SER A 71 -0.84 -2.06 7.87
C SER A 71 -1.07 -2.48 6.42
N LEU A 72 -0.85 -3.76 6.13
CA LEU A 72 -1.03 -4.36 4.81
C LEU A 72 -2.07 -5.48 4.95
N VAL A 73 -3.12 -5.46 4.15
CA VAL A 73 -4.26 -6.37 4.30
C VAL A 73 -4.66 -6.96 2.96
N GLY A 74 -4.63 -8.29 2.84
CA GLY A 74 -5.13 -9.01 1.67
C GLY A 74 -4.33 -8.81 0.38
N LEU A 75 -3.11 -8.28 0.48
CA LEU A 75 -2.20 -8.12 -0.67
C LEU A 75 -1.55 -9.46 -1.02
N ASP A 76 -1.38 -9.72 -2.31
CA ASP A 76 -0.67 -10.89 -2.79
C ASP A 76 0.83 -10.57 -2.96
N LEU A 77 1.68 -11.40 -2.37
CA LEU A 77 3.13 -11.18 -2.25
C LEU A 77 3.85 -12.45 -2.68
N GLY A 78 4.53 -12.42 -3.82
CA GLY A 78 5.19 -13.62 -4.33
C GLY A 78 5.67 -13.50 -5.77
N ARG A 79 6.14 -14.63 -6.31
CA ARG A 79 6.44 -14.84 -7.72
C ARG A 79 5.65 -16.02 -8.23
#